data_AF-A0A7M2XC39-F1
#
_entry.id   AF-A0A7M2XC39-F1
#
_cell.length_a   1.000
_cell.length_b   1.000
_cell.length_c   1.000
_cell.angle_alpha   90.00
_cell.angle_beta   90.00
_cell.angle_gamma   90.00
#
_symmetry.space_group_name_H-M   'P 1'
#
loop_
_entity.id
_entity.type
_entity.pdbx_description
1 polymer ?
#
loop_
_entity_poly.entity_id
_entity_poly.type
_entity_poly.pdbx_seq_one_letter_code
_entity_poly.pdbx_strand_id
1 'polypeptide(L)'
;MRVKVPYLRHDPKTGMLRYRRVFPAELRPFLVDKYRGLTELKITLKARSIHEPSALALYQDTAALYDRLVERARKAAEGRFDELTEERITFITEAYRVLELAQDEAARFDPTVKTSGEMLTRIMEEGGIDIPPHRPTARWSQSFRVAHGWALECYRALSADGDLDGILDAWGEQASALATRLGFNLDDRTAAFRTLCRRTSSGW
;
A
#
# COMPACT_ATOMS: atom_id res chain seq x y z
N MET A 1 34.53 8.18 -24.33
CA MET A 1 33.12 8.54 -24.63
C MET A 1 32.34 8.48 -23.31
N ARG A 2 31.84 9.60 -22.76
CA ARG A 2 31.00 9.55 -21.54
C ARG A 2 29.58 9.13 -21.95
N VAL A 3 29.17 7.92 -21.58
CA VAL A 3 27.80 7.44 -21.80
C VAL A 3 26.84 8.35 -21.02
N LYS A 4 26.00 9.11 -21.72
CA LYS A 4 24.91 9.87 -21.09
C LYS A 4 23.79 8.89 -20.76
N VAL A 5 23.68 8.52 -19.49
CA VAL A 5 22.55 7.74 -18.98
C VAL A 5 21.31 8.66 -18.91
N PRO A 6 20.18 8.33 -19.56
CA PRO A 6 19.00 9.17 -19.58
C PRO A 6 18.46 9.45 -18.18
N TYR A 7 17.92 10.66 -17.98
CA TYR A 7 17.24 11.09 -16.75
C TYR A 7 18.12 11.09 -15.48
N LEU A 8 19.42 10.89 -15.63
CA LEU A 8 20.39 10.91 -14.56
C LEU A 8 21.00 12.31 -14.43
N ARG A 9 20.99 12.88 -13.22
CA ARG A 9 21.63 14.17 -12.91
C ARG A 9 22.39 14.10 -11.60
N HIS A 10 23.49 14.84 -11.49
CA HIS A 10 24.14 15.06 -10.21
C HIS A 10 23.43 16.17 -9.42
N ASP A 11 23.33 15.98 -8.12
CA ASP A 11 23.01 17.05 -7.19
C ASP A 11 24.21 18.00 -7.09
N PRO A 12 24.06 19.31 -7.40
CA PRO A 12 25.16 20.26 -7.32
C PRO A 12 25.72 20.44 -5.89
N LYS A 13 24.93 20.16 -4.84
CA LYS A 13 25.38 20.33 -3.44
C LYS A 13 26.11 19.09 -2.91
N THR A 14 25.61 17.90 -3.21
CA THR A 14 26.10 16.64 -2.61
C THR A 14 26.93 15.79 -3.56
N GLY A 15 26.92 16.10 -4.86
CA GLY A 15 27.54 15.29 -5.91
C GLY A 15 26.82 13.97 -6.19
N MET A 16 25.77 13.62 -5.42
CA MET A 16 25.04 12.37 -5.56
C MET A 16 24.19 12.34 -6.84
N LEU A 17 24.08 11.15 -7.43
CA LEU A 17 23.23 10.88 -8.57
C LEU A 17 21.76 10.90 -8.17
N ARG A 18 20.95 11.45 -9.06
CA ARG A 18 19.49 11.51 -8.97
C ARG A 18 18.88 11.07 -10.28
N TYR A 19 17.89 10.18 -10.19
CA TYR A 19 16.92 9.98 -11.25
C TYR A 19 15.91 11.13 -11.20
N ARG A 20 15.66 11.78 -12.34
CA ARG A 20 14.67 12.85 -12.47
C ARG A 20 13.98 12.78 -13.82
N ARG A 21 12.70 12.44 -13.84
CA ARG A 21 11.88 12.38 -15.05
C ARG A 21 10.51 13.02 -14.82
N VAL A 22 10.12 13.92 -15.72
CA VAL A 22 8.86 14.68 -15.64
C VAL A 22 7.71 13.83 -16.18
N PHE A 23 6.60 13.76 -15.46
CA PHE A 23 5.39 13.08 -15.94
C PHE A 23 4.71 13.91 -17.05
N PRO A 24 4.15 13.25 -18.09
CA PRO A 24 3.35 13.92 -19.11
C PRO A 24 2.19 14.69 -18.46
N ALA A 25 1.94 15.93 -18.91
CA ALA A 25 1.04 16.86 -18.23
C ALA A 25 -0.40 16.33 -18.16
N GLU A 26 -0.83 15.70 -19.25
CA GLU A 26 -2.12 15.06 -19.45
C GLU A 26 -2.35 13.85 -18.53
N LEU A 27 -1.28 13.20 -18.05
CA LEU A 27 -1.37 12.02 -17.19
C LEU A 27 -1.30 12.35 -15.69
N ARG A 28 -0.85 13.56 -15.31
CA ARG A 28 -0.70 13.96 -13.89
C ARG A 28 -1.99 13.84 -13.06
N PRO A 29 -3.19 14.18 -13.57
CA PRO A 29 -4.43 14.02 -12.82
C PRO A 29 -4.73 12.56 -12.43
N PHE A 30 -4.18 11.60 -13.17
CA PHE A 30 -4.42 10.17 -13.01
C PHE A 30 -3.34 9.46 -12.18
N LEU A 31 -2.38 10.20 -11.62
CA LEU A 31 -1.44 9.67 -10.63
C LEU A 31 -2.14 9.49 -9.27
N VAL A 32 -1.69 8.50 -8.51
CA VAL A 32 -2.38 7.99 -7.31
C VAL A 32 -1.42 7.80 -6.13
N ASP A 33 -1.96 7.47 -4.96
CA ASP A 33 -1.23 7.33 -3.69
C ASP A 33 -0.32 8.54 -3.40
N LYS A 34 0.89 8.26 -2.91
CA LYS A 34 1.96 9.25 -2.67
C LYS A 34 2.48 9.92 -3.95
N TYR A 35 2.04 9.50 -5.12
CA TYR A 35 2.43 10.10 -6.41
C TYR A 35 1.38 11.07 -6.95
N ARG A 36 0.20 11.16 -6.31
CA ARG A 36 -0.87 12.09 -6.70
C ARG A 36 -0.35 13.53 -6.72
N GLY A 37 -0.62 14.23 -7.82
CA GLY A 37 -0.24 15.63 -7.99
C GLY A 37 1.25 15.88 -8.22
N LEU A 38 2.09 14.84 -8.28
CA LEU A 38 3.50 15.02 -8.61
C LEU A 38 3.67 15.40 -10.08
N THR A 39 4.56 16.36 -10.33
CA THR A 39 4.95 16.77 -11.68
C THR A 39 6.11 15.96 -12.23
N GLU A 40 6.94 15.36 -11.36
CA GLU A 40 8.11 14.57 -11.72
C GLU A 40 8.38 13.48 -10.69
N LEU A 41 9.00 12.38 -11.15
CA LEU A 41 9.61 11.38 -10.28
C LEU A 41 11.06 11.75 -10.04
N LYS A 42 11.41 12.04 -8.78
CA LYS A 42 12.75 12.41 -8.35
C LYS A 42 13.22 11.50 -7.21
N ILE A 43 14.25 10.68 -7.47
CA ILE A 43 14.85 9.77 -6.48
C ILE A 43 16.36 9.95 -6.45
N THR A 44 16.93 10.06 -5.25
CA THR A 44 18.39 10.09 -5.04
C THR A 44 18.92 8.66 -5.01
N LEU A 45 19.90 8.34 -5.86
CA LEU A 45 20.45 6.99 -6.02
C LEU A 45 21.50 6.61 -4.95
N LYS A 46 21.78 7.51 -4.00
CA LYS A 46 22.75 7.34 -2.91
C LYS A 46 24.18 6.98 -3.35
N ALA A 47 24.51 7.21 -4.62
CA ALA A 47 25.81 6.95 -5.22
C ALA A 47 26.32 8.19 -5.97
N ARG A 48 27.63 8.31 -6.19
CA ARG A 48 28.23 9.39 -7.00
C ARG A 48 28.50 8.93 -8.43
N SER A 49 28.55 7.63 -8.69
CA SER A 49 28.74 7.02 -10.00
C SER A 49 27.72 5.90 -10.24
N ILE A 50 27.26 5.75 -11.48
CA ILE A 50 26.33 4.69 -11.88
C ILE A 50 26.98 3.30 -11.82
N HIS A 51 28.32 3.25 -11.82
CA HIS A 51 29.10 2.02 -11.72
C HIS A 51 29.26 1.54 -10.28
N GLU A 52 28.80 2.30 -9.28
CA GLU A 52 28.81 1.84 -7.90
C GLU A 52 27.81 0.68 -7.71
N PRO A 53 28.19 -0.38 -6.97
CA PRO A 53 27.31 -1.50 -6.68
C PRO A 53 26.08 -0.97 -5.92
N SER A 54 24.88 -1.21 -6.48
CA SER A 54 23.54 -0.69 -6.12
C SER A 54 23.01 0.50 -6.92
N ALA A 55 23.86 1.36 -7.50
CA ALA A 55 23.40 2.56 -8.21
C ALA A 55 22.61 2.20 -9.49
N LEU A 56 23.12 1.23 -10.25
CA LEU A 56 22.49 0.75 -11.47
C LEU A 56 21.15 0.06 -11.20
N ALA A 57 21.09 -0.81 -10.19
CA ALA A 57 19.86 -1.48 -9.79
C ALA A 57 18.78 -0.48 -9.38
N LEU A 58 19.12 0.47 -8.50
CA LEU A 58 18.17 1.49 -8.06
C LEU A 58 17.72 2.41 -9.20
N TYR A 59 18.61 2.70 -10.16
CA TYR A 59 18.24 3.41 -11.39
C TYR A 59 17.23 2.61 -12.22
N GLN A 60 17.50 1.32 -12.47
CA GLN A 60 16.62 0.44 -13.24
C GLN A 60 15.26 0.27 -12.57
N ASP A 61 15.24 0.07 -11.25
CA ASP A 61 14.01 -0.04 -10.46
C ASP A 61 13.19 1.26 -10.50
N THR A 62 13.87 2.40 -10.41
CA THR A 62 13.21 3.72 -10.49
C THR A 62 12.66 3.97 -11.89
N ALA A 63 13.40 3.59 -12.94
CA ALA A 63 12.94 3.71 -14.32
C ALA A 63 11.71 2.81 -14.58
N ALA A 64 11.76 1.56 -14.14
CA ALA A 64 10.64 0.63 -14.24
C ALA A 64 9.42 1.11 -13.44
N LEU A 65 9.63 1.68 -12.25
CA LEU A 65 8.57 2.32 -11.47
C LEU A 65 7.93 3.48 -12.23
N TYR A 66 8.74 4.37 -12.83
CA TYR A 66 8.22 5.46 -13.64
C TYR A 66 7.34 4.94 -14.79
N ASP A 67 7.84 3.94 -15.53
CA ASP A 67 7.13 3.42 -16.69
C ASP A 67 5.80 2.75 -16.27
N ARG A 68 5.78 2.00 -15.15
CA ARG A 68 4.54 1.47 -14.55
C ARG A 68 3.55 2.56 -14.19
N LEU A 69 4.00 3.65 -13.54
CA LEU A 69 3.15 4.77 -13.16
C LEU A 69 2.54 5.46 -14.39
N VAL A 70 3.33 5.66 -15.44
CA VAL A 70 2.86 6.27 -16.70
C VAL A 70 1.87 5.37 -17.43
N GLU A 71 2.17 4.08 -17.60
CA GLU A 71 1.26 3.15 -18.27
C GLU A 71 -0.06 3.05 -17.52
N ARG A 72 -0.02 3.03 -16.20
CA ARG A 72 -1.23 3.03 -15.40
C ARG A 72 -2.03 4.32 -15.53
N ALA A 73 -1.38 5.48 -15.42
CA ALA A 73 -2.05 6.76 -15.59
C ALA A 73 -2.68 6.88 -16.99
N ARG A 74 -2.02 6.33 -18.03
CA ARG A 74 -2.58 6.22 -19.38
C ARG A 74 -3.82 5.33 -19.42
N LYS A 75 -3.76 4.13 -18.82
CA LYS A 75 -4.93 3.24 -18.71
C LYS A 75 -6.10 3.94 -18.02
N ALA A 76 -5.85 4.62 -16.90
CA ALA A 76 -6.88 5.36 -16.17
C ALA A 76 -7.46 6.51 -17.01
N ALA A 77 -6.63 7.25 -17.73
CA ALA A 77 -7.07 8.31 -18.65
C ALA A 77 -7.96 7.78 -19.78
N GLU A 78 -7.69 6.56 -20.25
CA GLU A 78 -8.44 5.88 -21.31
C GLU A 78 -9.62 5.02 -20.78
N GLY A 79 -9.83 4.98 -19.45
CA GLY A 79 -10.85 4.10 -18.84
C GLY A 79 -10.58 2.60 -19.02
N ARG A 80 -9.33 2.20 -19.27
CA ARG A 80 -8.93 0.79 -19.40
C ARG A 80 -8.55 0.20 -18.05
N PHE A 81 -9.08 -0.98 -17.77
CA PHE A 81 -8.84 -1.69 -16.51
C PHE A 81 -8.06 -2.98 -16.75
N ASP A 82 -7.25 -3.34 -15.76
CA ASP A 82 -6.57 -4.62 -15.69
C ASP A 82 -7.57 -5.70 -15.30
N GLU A 83 -7.64 -6.74 -16.12
CA GLU A 83 -8.48 -7.90 -15.85
C GLU A 83 -8.06 -8.60 -14.55
N LEU A 84 -9.03 -8.92 -13.70
CA LEU A 84 -8.81 -9.69 -12.47
C LEU A 84 -8.95 -11.19 -12.76
N THR A 85 -7.89 -11.79 -13.28
CA THR A 85 -7.81 -13.26 -13.38
C THR A 85 -7.62 -13.88 -11.99
N GLU A 86 -7.89 -15.18 -11.88
CA GLU A 86 -7.69 -15.94 -10.65
C GLU A 86 -6.25 -15.85 -10.12
N GLU A 87 -5.25 -15.88 -11.01
CA GLU A 87 -3.84 -15.72 -10.62
C GLU A 87 -3.57 -14.33 -10.05
N ARG A 88 -4.14 -13.28 -10.64
CA ARG A 88 -3.98 -11.90 -10.15
C ARG A 88 -4.67 -11.69 -8.82
N ILE A 89 -5.88 -12.22 -8.65
CA ILE A 89 -6.60 -12.18 -7.39
C ILE A 89 -5.75 -12.84 -6.30
N THR A 90 -5.19 -14.02 -6.59
CA THR A 90 -4.32 -14.76 -5.66
C THR A 90 -3.07 -13.94 -5.31
N PHE A 91 -2.39 -13.39 -6.32
CA PHE A 91 -1.20 -12.56 -6.12
C PHE A 91 -1.49 -11.34 -5.24
N ILE A 92 -2.56 -10.58 -5.53
CA ILE A 92 -2.91 -9.38 -4.76
C ILE A 92 -3.30 -9.75 -3.32
N THR A 93 -4.02 -10.87 -3.13
CA THR A 93 -4.41 -11.36 -1.80
C THR A 93 -3.19 -11.74 -0.96
N GLU A 94 -2.23 -12.46 -1.52
CA GLU A 94 -1.00 -12.83 -0.82
C GLU A 94 -0.11 -11.61 -0.54
N ALA A 95 -0.03 -10.66 -1.49
CA ALA A 95 0.69 -9.40 -1.28
C ALA A 95 0.08 -8.58 -0.13
N TYR A 96 -1.25 -8.59 0.01
CA TYR A 96 -1.95 -7.98 1.14
C TYR A 96 -1.54 -8.64 2.45
N ARG A 97 -1.61 -9.96 2.51
CA ARG A 97 -1.25 -10.74 3.70
C ARG A 97 0.18 -10.48 4.16
N VAL A 98 1.13 -10.46 3.23
CA VAL A 98 2.55 -10.17 3.55
C VAL A 98 2.71 -8.74 4.08
N LEU A 99 2.02 -7.77 3.49
CA LEU A 99 2.08 -6.37 3.91
C LEU A 99 1.51 -6.17 5.32
N GLU A 100 0.37 -6.79 5.62
CA GLU A 100 -0.24 -6.78 6.96
C GLU A 100 0.69 -7.43 7.99
N LEU A 101 1.27 -8.59 7.69
CA LEU A 101 2.21 -9.25 8.60
C LEU A 101 3.44 -8.39 8.91
N ALA A 102 3.96 -7.68 7.91
CA ALA A 102 5.08 -6.78 8.07
C ALA A 102 4.70 -5.51 8.86
N GLN A 103 3.49 -4.97 8.65
CA GLN A 103 2.98 -3.82 9.40
C GLN A 103 2.72 -4.17 10.86
N ASP A 104 2.09 -5.32 11.11
CA ASP A 104 1.94 -5.89 12.44
C ASP A 104 3.33 -6.04 13.10
N GLU A 105 4.29 -6.65 12.42
CA GLU A 105 5.65 -6.80 12.96
C GLU A 105 6.31 -5.47 13.36
N ALA A 106 6.19 -4.44 12.52
CA ALA A 106 6.71 -3.11 12.83
C ALA A 106 5.96 -2.43 13.99
N ALA A 107 4.64 -2.58 14.05
CA ALA A 107 3.79 -1.98 15.07
C ALA A 107 4.02 -2.58 16.48
N ARG A 108 4.43 -3.85 16.58
CA ARG A 108 4.63 -4.58 17.84
C ARG A 108 5.57 -3.89 18.84
N PHE A 109 6.50 -3.08 18.36
CA PHE A 109 7.51 -2.42 19.21
C PHE A 109 7.50 -0.89 19.09
N ASP A 110 6.57 -0.31 18.33
CA ASP A 110 6.49 1.15 18.15
C ASP A 110 5.89 1.80 19.41
N PRO A 111 6.64 2.68 20.12
CA PRO A 111 6.13 3.40 21.29
C PRO A 111 4.88 4.23 20.98
N THR A 112 4.78 4.78 19.76
CA THR A 112 3.64 5.60 19.31
C THR A 112 2.35 4.80 19.24
N VAL A 113 2.45 3.56 18.74
CA VAL A 113 1.32 2.62 18.66
C VAL A 113 0.88 2.22 20.07
N LYS A 114 1.82 2.02 21.00
CA LYS A 114 1.48 1.74 22.41
C LYS A 114 0.73 2.90 23.07
N THR A 115 1.20 4.13 22.92
CA THR A 115 0.51 5.32 23.46
C THR A 115 -0.88 5.49 22.85
N SER A 116 -1.02 5.25 21.54
CA SER A 116 -2.33 5.28 20.87
C SER A 116 -3.26 4.19 21.40
N GLY A 117 -2.72 3.01 21.72
CA GLY A 117 -3.45 1.92 22.34
C GLY A 117 -3.96 2.25 23.74
N GLU A 118 -3.20 2.97 24.55
CA GLU A 118 -3.64 3.44 25.88
C GLU A 118 -4.78 4.45 25.78
N MET A 119 -4.71 5.37 24.80
CA MET A 119 -5.81 6.28 24.50
C MET A 119 -7.08 5.52 24.09
N LEU A 120 -6.94 4.52 23.22
CA LEU A 120 -8.05 3.67 22.81
C LEU A 120 -8.65 2.89 23.99
N THR A 121 -7.81 2.36 24.90
CA THR A 121 -8.27 1.69 26.12
C THR A 121 -9.19 2.61 26.93
N ARG A 122 -8.75 3.85 27.19
CA ARG A 122 -9.57 4.81 27.94
C ARG A 122 -10.91 5.07 27.27
N ILE A 123 -10.92 5.28 25.95
CA ILE A 123 -12.17 5.53 25.19
C ILE A 123 -13.11 4.32 25.29
N MET A 124 -12.57 3.10 25.18
CA MET A 124 -13.36 1.87 25.27
C MET A 124 -13.94 1.69 26.68
N GLU A 125 -13.14 1.92 27.73
CA GLU A 125 -13.59 1.85 29.13
C GLU A 125 -14.65 2.92 29.44
N GLU A 126 -14.48 4.16 28.95
CA GLU A 126 -15.49 5.22 29.04
C GLU A 126 -16.79 4.84 28.31
N GLY A 127 -16.67 4.06 27.23
CA GLY A 127 -17.79 3.47 26.50
C GLY A 127 -18.40 2.22 27.16
N GLY A 128 -17.93 1.82 28.35
CA GLY A 128 -18.44 0.66 29.09
C GLY A 128 -17.89 -0.69 28.63
N ILE A 129 -16.80 -0.70 27.86
CA ILE A 129 -16.15 -1.92 27.38
C ILE A 129 -15.02 -2.29 28.35
N ASP A 130 -15.12 -3.48 28.94
CA ASP A 130 -14.08 -3.98 29.84
C ASP A 130 -12.84 -4.42 29.04
N ILE A 131 -11.71 -3.75 29.30
CA ILE A 131 -10.44 -4.06 28.65
C ILE A 131 -9.55 -4.82 29.64
N PRO A 132 -9.07 -6.02 29.29
CA PRO A 132 -8.17 -6.78 30.15
C PRO A 132 -6.92 -5.97 30.53
N PRO A 133 -6.43 -6.10 31.77
CA PRO A 133 -5.29 -5.33 32.25
C PRO A 133 -4.05 -5.51 31.36
N HIS A 134 -3.44 -4.39 30.98
CA HIS A 134 -2.27 -4.39 30.10
C HIS A 134 -1.04 -4.98 30.81
N ARG A 135 -0.37 -5.94 30.15
CA ARG A 135 0.95 -6.41 30.57
C ARG A 135 2.00 -5.61 29.80
N PRO A 136 2.97 -4.94 30.45
CA PRO A 136 4.01 -4.15 29.76
C PRO A 136 4.84 -4.96 28.76
N THR A 137 4.96 -6.26 28.99
CA THR A 137 5.64 -7.24 28.13
C THR A 137 4.75 -7.85 27.05
N ALA A 138 3.46 -7.51 27.01
CA ALA A 138 2.55 -7.99 25.98
C ALA A 138 2.96 -7.47 24.61
N ARG A 139 2.83 -8.36 23.62
CA ARG A 139 3.10 -8.11 22.21
C ARG A 139 2.19 -7.04 21.60
N TRP A 140 1.03 -6.77 22.20
CA TRP A 140 0.02 -5.81 21.76
C TRP A 140 -0.54 -5.00 22.95
N SER A 141 -1.04 -3.80 22.69
CA SER A 141 -1.98 -3.15 23.61
C SER A 141 -3.26 -4.01 23.71
N GLN A 142 -3.85 -4.10 24.90
CA GLN A 142 -5.01 -4.99 25.10
C GLN A 142 -6.24 -4.47 24.37
N SER A 143 -6.42 -3.15 24.30
CA SER A 143 -7.44 -2.48 23.48
C SER A 143 -7.37 -2.84 22.01
N PHE A 144 -6.16 -2.84 21.42
CA PHE A 144 -5.99 -3.25 20.02
C PHE A 144 -6.40 -4.70 19.83
N ARG A 145 -6.01 -5.60 20.74
CA ARG A 145 -6.40 -7.02 20.67
C ARG A 145 -7.91 -7.21 20.72
N VAL A 146 -8.61 -6.48 21.58
CA VAL A 146 -10.08 -6.52 21.69
C VAL A 146 -10.74 -5.96 20.44
N ALA A 147 -10.33 -4.76 20.00
CA ALA A 147 -10.87 -4.12 18.80
C ALA A 147 -10.67 -4.99 17.54
N HIS A 148 -9.47 -5.59 17.40
CA HIS A 148 -9.17 -6.50 16.32
C HIS A 148 -10.00 -7.79 16.39
N GLY A 149 -10.27 -8.31 17.60
CA GLY A 149 -11.15 -9.45 17.80
C GLY A 149 -12.58 -9.18 17.34
N TRP A 150 -13.14 -8.02 17.70
CA TRP A 150 -14.48 -7.61 17.27
C TRP A 150 -14.56 -7.36 15.76
N ALA A 151 -13.55 -6.72 15.18
CA ALA A 151 -13.49 -6.54 13.74
C ALA A 151 -13.56 -7.89 13.01
N LEU A 152 -12.80 -8.90 13.49
CA LEU A 152 -12.84 -10.26 12.94
C LEU A 152 -14.22 -10.91 13.07
N GLU A 153 -14.91 -10.73 14.18
CA GLU A 153 -16.27 -11.24 14.36
C GLU A 153 -17.26 -10.60 13.39
N CYS A 154 -17.21 -9.28 13.22
CA CYS A 154 -18.02 -8.56 12.23
C CYS A 154 -17.76 -9.09 10.81
N TYR A 155 -16.49 -9.30 10.44
CA TYR A 155 -16.15 -9.82 9.11
C TYR A 155 -16.62 -11.26 8.89
N ARG A 156 -16.53 -12.10 9.93
CA ARG A 156 -17.06 -13.47 9.88
C ARG A 156 -18.57 -13.46 9.72
N ALA A 157 -19.29 -12.56 10.40
CA ALA A 157 -20.73 -12.40 10.26
C ALA A 157 -21.11 -11.97 8.84
N LEU A 158 -20.48 -10.91 8.31
CA LEU A 158 -20.70 -10.46 6.91
C LEU A 158 -20.47 -11.59 5.90
N SER A 159 -19.44 -12.40 6.11
CA SER A 159 -19.13 -13.54 5.24
C SER A 159 -20.15 -14.68 5.39
N ALA A 160 -20.60 -14.98 6.61
CA ALA A 160 -21.59 -16.02 6.89
C ALA A 160 -22.98 -15.67 6.33
N ASP A 161 -23.35 -14.40 6.41
CA ASP A 161 -24.63 -13.88 5.91
C ASP A 161 -24.61 -13.68 4.38
N GLY A 162 -23.43 -13.81 3.75
CA GLY A 162 -23.26 -13.56 2.32
C GLY A 162 -23.45 -12.09 1.93
N ASP A 163 -23.23 -11.17 2.88
CA ASP A 163 -23.34 -9.72 2.66
C ASP A 163 -22.13 -9.20 1.87
N LEU A 164 -22.22 -9.36 0.55
CA LEU A 164 -21.17 -8.94 -0.37
C LEU A 164 -21.02 -7.42 -0.45
N ASP A 165 -22.09 -6.66 -0.22
CA ASP A 165 -22.03 -5.20 -0.27
C ASP A 165 -21.34 -4.66 0.99
N GLY A 166 -21.64 -5.21 2.17
CA GLY A 166 -20.89 -4.91 3.40
C GLY A 166 -19.40 -5.29 3.32
N ILE A 167 -19.06 -6.40 2.65
CA ILE A 167 -17.65 -6.76 2.39
C ILE A 167 -16.97 -5.74 1.47
N LEU A 168 -17.66 -5.27 0.43
CA LEU A 168 -17.13 -4.25 -0.48
C LEU A 168 -16.93 -2.91 0.22
N ASP A 169 -17.89 -2.49 1.04
CA ASP A 169 -17.77 -1.24 1.81
C ASP A 169 -16.60 -1.31 2.81
N ALA A 170 -16.37 -2.46 3.42
CA ALA A 170 -15.30 -2.65 4.39
C ALA A 170 -13.90 -2.79 3.76
N TRP A 171 -13.79 -3.41 2.58
CA TRP A 171 -12.52 -3.85 1.99
C TRP A 171 -12.18 -3.25 0.62
N GLY A 172 -13.16 -2.68 -0.07
CA GLY A 172 -13.01 -2.21 -1.45
C GLY A 172 -11.95 -1.11 -1.58
N GLU A 173 -11.89 -0.20 -0.61
CA GLU A 173 -10.88 0.86 -0.59
C GLU A 173 -9.47 0.28 -0.39
N GLN A 174 -9.27 -0.61 0.59
CA GLN A 174 -7.97 -1.21 0.87
C GLN A 174 -7.49 -2.10 -0.29
N ALA A 175 -8.38 -2.92 -0.85
CA ALA A 175 -8.08 -3.76 -2.01
C ALA A 175 -7.67 -2.90 -3.22
N SER A 176 -8.43 -1.83 -3.49
CA SER A 176 -8.12 -0.86 -4.54
C SER A 176 -6.79 -0.15 -4.29
N ALA A 177 -6.54 0.31 -3.07
CA ALA A 177 -5.31 1.00 -2.69
C ALA A 177 -4.08 0.09 -2.77
N LEU A 178 -4.19 -1.18 -2.38
CA LEU A 178 -3.09 -2.12 -2.53
C LEU A 178 -2.84 -2.45 -4.01
N ALA A 179 -3.88 -2.82 -4.76
CA ALA A 179 -3.75 -3.11 -6.19
C ALA A 179 -3.12 -1.92 -6.92
N THR A 180 -3.52 -0.71 -6.50
CA THR A 180 -2.95 0.56 -6.94
C THR A 180 -1.44 0.62 -6.67
N ARG A 181 -0.99 0.36 -5.44
CA ARG A 181 0.44 0.34 -5.08
C ARG A 181 1.23 -0.70 -5.87
N LEU A 182 0.60 -1.82 -6.19
CA LEU A 182 1.17 -2.89 -7.01
C LEU A 182 1.19 -2.54 -8.53
N GLY A 183 0.57 -1.44 -8.93
CA GLY A 183 0.58 -0.94 -10.30
C GLY A 183 -0.62 -1.36 -11.14
N PHE A 184 -1.65 -1.95 -10.55
CA PHE A 184 -2.88 -2.33 -11.23
C PHE A 184 -3.90 -1.18 -11.25
N ASN A 185 -4.69 -1.11 -12.32
CA ASN A 185 -5.88 -0.27 -12.42
C ASN A 185 -7.12 -1.16 -12.49
N LEU A 186 -7.85 -1.33 -11.38
CA LEU A 186 -8.97 -2.27 -11.30
C LEU A 186 -10.31 -1.59 -11.56
N ASP A 187 -11.27 -2.32 -12.14
CA ASP A 187 -12.68 -1.91 -12.21
C ASP A 187 -13.43 -2.49 -10.99
N ASP A 188 -13.82 -1.61 -10.08
CA ASP A 188 -14.48 -1.95 -8.81
C ASP A 188 -15.93 -2.44 -8.99
N ARG A 189 -16.51 -2.27 -10.17
CA ARG A 189 -17.89 -2.70 -10.48
C ARG A 189 -17.99 -4.16 -10.89
N THR A 190 -16.87 -4.85 -11.07
CA THR A 190 -16.83 -6.21 -11.60
C THR A 190 -17.03 -7.27 -10.51
N ALA A 191 -17.63 -8.42 -10.87
CA ALA A 191 -17.75 -9.56 -9.96
C ALA A 191 -16.39 -10.12 -9.50
N ALA A 192 -15.36 -9.98 -10.35
CA ALA A 192 -14.00 -10.37 -10.02
C ALA A 192 -13.41 -9.47 -8.91
N PHE A 193 -13.74 -8.17 -8.90
CA PHE A 193 -13.36 -7.27 -7.80
C PHE A 193 -14.05 -7.64 -6.48
N ARG A 194 -15.32 -8.05 -6.53
CA ARG A 194 -16.01 -8.61 -5.34
C ARG A 194 -15.31 -9.86 -4.81
N THR A 195 -14.86 -10.73 -5.72
CA THR A 195 -14.10 -11.93 -5.38
C THR A 195 -12.75 -11.60 -4.73
N LEU A 196 -12.05 -10.58 -5.23
CA LEU A 196 -10.84 -10.05 -4.61
C LEU A 196 -11.10 -9.60 -3.17
N CYS A 197 -12.10 -8.75 -2.94
CA CYS A 197 -12.43 -8.21 -1.62
C CYS A 197 -12.77 -9.32 -0.61
N ARG A 198 -13.53 -10.32 -1.05
CA ARG A 198 -13.85 -11.51 -0.23
C ARG A 198 -12.61 -12.32 0.12
N ARG A 199 -11.66 -12.50 -0.82
CA ARG A 199 -10.43 -13.26 -0.53
C ARG A 199 -9.49 -12.49 0.40
N THR A 200 -9.39 -11.18 0.25
CA THR A 200 -8.63 -10.34 1.18
C THR A 200 -9.23 -10.32 2.58
N SER A 201 -10.56 -10.35 2.72
CA SER A 201 -11.24 -10.42 4.02
C SER A 201 -11.13 -11.80 4.69
N SER A 202 -11.02 -12.86 3.89
CA SER A 202 -10.95 -14.26 4.37
C SER A 202 -9.54 -14.74 4.73
N GLY A 203 -8.49 -13.94 4.44
CA GLY A 203 -7.09 -14.26 4.72
C GLY A 203 -6.68 -14.20 6.19
N TRP A 204 -7.64 -14.00 7.10
CA TRP A 204 -7.49 -13.80 8.54
C TRP A 204 -7.90 -15.03 9.37
#